data_AF-A0A1F6K9T2-F1
#
_entry.id   AF-A0A1F6K9T2-F1
#
_cell.length_a   1.000
_cell.length_b   1.000
_cell.length_c   1.000
_cell.angle_alpha   90.00
_cell.angle_beta   90.00
_cell.angle_gamma   90.00
#
_symmetry.space_group_name_H-M   'P 1'
#
loop_
_entity.id
_entity.type
_entity.pdbx_description
1 polymer ?
#
loop_
_entity_poly.entity_id
_entity_poly.type
_entity_poly.pdbx_seq_one_letter_code
_entity_poly.pdbx_strand_id
1 'polypeptide(L)'
;MEQQNSESQTPPADPTPSIKNSSSLKSKWPLLVIGLLVLIILPLGGYFLMNENSKTQPAPSPTPTTSPTVEPSTTLAPSATPTALKSFTSPKFSELGFKGYSLNYPTDWTLTEERDNSVPMSTVTLTKAGYTLKIFQAATGGAGCIYEGDIPEGPASDYRNNIYKDLVTGFGTLRETEAPSNGKMAYSYCQKSTSDGSYGQPTSVGHMNLTTGVANPDPKIVSEFEAIIESIKTL
;
A
#
# COMPACT_ATOMS: atom_id res chain seq x y z
N MET A 1 -63.44 -7.38 50.93
CA MET A 1 -62.16 -6.67 50.72
C MET A 1 -61.09 -7.74 50.74
N GLU A 2 -60.88 -8.37 49.59
CA GLU A 2 -59.97 -9.50 49.42
C GLU A 2 -58.54 -9.01 49.25
N GLN A 3 -57.64 -9.51 50.11
CA GLN A 3 -56.20 -9.55 49.87
C GLN A 3 -55.88 -10.97 49.42
N GLN A 4 -55.31 -11.12 48.22
CA GLN A 4 -54.68 -12.38 47.82
C GLN A 4 -53.23 -12.11 47.38
N ASN A 5 -52.36 -12.55 48.29
CA ASN A 5 -50.95 -12.82 48.14
C ASN A 5 -50.75 -13.89 47.06
N SER A 6 -49.92 -13.66 46.05
CA SER A 6 -49.57 -14.68 45.05
C SER A 6 -48.07 -14.90 45.08
N GLU A 7 -47.70 -16.07 45.61
CA GLU A 7 -46.35 -16.59 45.71
C GLU A 7 -45.68 -16.78 44.34
N SER A 8 -44.37 -16.55 44.34
CA SER A 8 -43.42 -16.68 43.25
C SER A 8 -43.17 -18.15 42.89
N GLN A 9 -43.27 -18.51 41.61
CA GLN A 9 -42.75 -19.77 41.07
C GLN A 9 -41.77 -19.49 39.93
N THR A 10 -40.51 -19.89 40.15
CA THR A 10 -39.39 -19.83 39.21
C THR A 10 -39.50 -20.97 38.18
N PRO A 11 -39.25 -20.74 36.88
CA PRO A 11 -39.20 -21.82 35.89
C PRO A 11 -37.90 -22.64 35.99
N PRO A 12 -37.91 -23.94 35.62
CA PRO A 12 -36.77 -24.85 35.74
C PRO A 12 -35.70 -24.62 34.65
N ALA A 13 -34.45 -24.93 35.02
CA ALA A 13 -33.25 -24.79 34.21
C ALA A 13 -33.16 -25.78 33.03
N ASP A 14 -32.65 -25.29 31.91
CA ASP A 14 -32.34 -26.01 30.66
C ASP A 14 -31.15 -26.99 30.85
N PRO A 15 -31.13 -28.18 30.22
CA PRO A 15 -30.00 -29.10 30.31
C PRO A 15 -28.84 -28.72 29.39
N THR A 16 -27.66 -28.55 29.98
CA THR A 16 -26.37 -28.35 29.30
C THR A 16 -26.01 -29.52 28.36
N PRO A 17 -25.60 -29.28 27.11
CA PRO A 17 -25.06 -30.33 26.24
C PRO A 17 -23.63 -30.73 26.63
N SER A 18 -23.43 -32.03 26.79
CA SER A 18 -22.16 -32.67 27.15
C SER A 18 -21.27 -32.84 25.90
N ILE A 19 -20.10 -32.19 25.87
CA ILE A 19 -19.16 -32.27 24.75
C ILE A 19 -18.32 -33.55 24.86
N LYS A 20 -18.41 -34.38 23.82
CA LYS A 20 -17.73 -35.68 23.66
C LYS A 20 -16.29 -35.45 23.21
N ASN A 21 -15.32 -35.82 24.04
CA ASN A 21 -13.89 -35.83 23.69
C ASN A 21 -13.62 -36.87 22.58
N SER A 22 -13.05 -36.44 21.46
CA SER A 22 -12.54 -37.31 20.39
C SER A 22 -11.02 -37.38 20.47
N SER A 23 -10.51 -38.60 20.45
CA SER A 23 -9.12 -39.00 20.64
C SER A 23 -8.24 -38.74 19.40
N SER A 24 -7.01 -38.30 19.65
CA SER A 24 -5.98 -38.02 18.65
C SER A 24 -5.34 -39.31 18.11
N LEU A 25 -5.42 -39.53 16.80
CA LEU A 25 -4.63 -40.54 16.08
C LEU A 25 -3.41 -39.87 15.42
N LYS A 26 -2.21 -40.27 15.86
CA LYS A 26 -0.93 -39.81 15.31
C LYS A 26 -0.73 -40.37 13.89
N SER A 27 -0.80 -39.52 12.88
CA SER A 27 -0.53 -39.88 11.48
C SER A 27 0.93 -39.63 11.10
N LYS A 28 1.64 -40.65 10.61
CA LYS A 28 3.04 -40.58 10.12
C LYS A 28 3.18 -40.08 8.67
N TRP A 29 2.19 -39.35 8.17
CA TRP A 29 2.16 -38.84 6.79
C TRP A 29 3.20 -37.75 6.42
N PRO A 30 3.75 -36.90 7.33
CA PRO A 30 4.62 -35.80 6.89
C PRO A 30 6.02 -36.26 6.43
N LEU A 31 6.46 -37.47 6.79
CA LEU A 31 7.78 -37.98 6.43
C LEU A 31 7.90 -38.41 4.96
N LEU A 32 6.81 -38.85 4.34
CA LEU A 32 6.80 -39.24 2.92
C LEU A 32 6.80 -38.03 1.97
N VAL A 33 6.16 -36.93 2.36
CA VAL A 33 6.11 -35.70 1.56
C VAL A 33 7.47 -34.99 1.53
N ILE A 34 8.18 -34.96 2.66
CA ILE A 34 9.52 -34.35 2.76
C ILE A 34 10.55 -35.14 1.91
N GLY A 35 10.47 -36.47 1.89
CA GLY A 35 11.37 -37.30 1.07
C GLY A 35 11.22 -37.05 -0.44
N LEU A 36 9.98 -36.84 -0.91
CA LEU A 36 9.70 -36.54 -2.31
C LEU A 36 10.20 -35.15 -2.72
N LEU A 37 10.08 -34.15 -1.83
CA LEU A 37 10.46 -32.77 -2.10
C LEU A 37 11.98 -32.62 -2.30
N VAL A 38 12.79 -33.31 -1.48
CA VAL A 38 14.26 -33.27 -1.57
C VAL A 38 14.77 -33.89 -2.88
N LEU A 39 14.09 -34.93 -3.38
CA LEU A 39 14.49 -35.64 -4.60
C LEU A 39 14.28 -34.80 -5.88
N ILE A 40 13.36 -33.82 -5.84
CA ILE A 40 13.08 -32.90 -6.96
C ILE A 40 14.02 -31.69 -6.96
N ILE A 41 14.43 -31.19 -5.80
CA ILE A 41 15.26 -29.97 -5.68
C ILE A 41 16.72 -30.20 -6.12
N LEU A 42 17.28 -31.38 -5.84
CA LEU A 42 18.69 -31.69 -6.13
C LEU A 42 19.08 -31.64 -7.62
N PRO A 43 18.27 -32.11 -8.60
CA PRO A 43 18.61 -31.95 -10.02
C PRO A 43 18.37 -30.53 -10.56
N LEU A 44 17.46 -29.74 -9.97
CA LEU A 44 17.17 -28.36 -10.40
C LEU A 44 18.22 -27.35 -9.93
N GLY A 45 18.82 -27.55 -8.74
CA GLY A 45 19.86 -26.66 -8.20
C GLY A 45 21.19 -26.72 -8.95
N GLY A 46 21.49 -27.83 -9.63
CA GLY A 46 22.74 -28.00 -10.38
C GLY A 46 22.79 -27.29 -11.74
N TYR A 47 21.63 -26.98 -12.34
CA TYR A 47 21.59 -26.40 -13.69
C TYR A 47 21.79 -24.87 -13.70
N PHE A 48 21.62 -24.19 -12.56
CA PHE A 48 21.70 -22.72 -12.47
C PHE A 48 23.06 -22.15 -12.03
N LEU A 49 24.05 -22.99 -11.74
CA LEU A 49 25.38 -22.56 -11.24
C LEU A 49 26.49 -22.55 -12.31
N MET A 50 26.16 -22.55 -13.60
CA MET A 50 27.15 -22.67 -14.67
C MET A 50 26.92 -21.65 -15.79
N ASN A 51 26.77 -20.35 -15.48
CA ASN A 51 26.89 -19.32 -16.51
C ASN A 51 27.19 -17.91 -15.96
N GLU A 52 28.36 -17.67 -15.36
CA GLU A 52 28.95 -16.32 -15.32
C GLU A 52 30.48 -16.40 -15.33
N ASN A 53 31.07 -16.29 -16.51
CA ASN A 53 32.48 -15.91 -16.66
C ASN A 53 32.67 -15.18 -18.00
N SER A 54 32.57 -13.86 -17.96
CA SER A 54 33.13 -12.98 -18.99
C SER A 54 33.83 -11.83 -18.28
N LYS A 55 35.12 -12.03 -18.00
CA LYS A 55 36.02 -10.97 -17.52
C LYS A 55 36.34 -10.05 -18.69
N THR A 56 35.80 -8.85 -18.66
CA THR A 56 36.14 -7.77 -19.58
C THR A 56 37.52 -7.21 -19.24
N GLN A 57 38.37 -7.16 -20.26
CA GLN A 57 39.74 -6.63 -20.26
C GLN A 57 39.74 -5.10 -20.08
N PRO A 58 40.64 -4.51 -19.27
CA PRO A 58 40.83 -3.06 -19.25
C PRO A 58 41.58 -2.60 -20.52
N ALA A 59 40.97 -1.69 -21.28
CA ALA A 59 41.62 -0.98 -22.38
C ALA A 59 42.55 0.13 -21.84
N PRO A 60 43.65 0.44 -22.54
CA PRO A 60 44.64 1.42 -22.09
C PRO A 60 44.13 2.87 -22.13
N SER A 61 44.59 3.63 -21.14
CA SER A 61 44.36 5.06 -20.89
C SER A 61 44.67 5.94 -22.11
N PRO A 62 43.78 6.86 -22.52
CA PRO A 62 44.09 7.87 -23.53
C PRO A 62 44.87 9.05 -22.95
N THR A 63 45.82 9.55 -23.74
CA THR A 63 46.60 10.79 -23.59
C THR A 63 45.70 12.03 -23.59
N PRO A 64 45.99 13.09 -22.81
CA PRO A 64 45.20 14.32 -22.84
C PRO A 64 45.42 15.11 -24.14
N THR A 65 44.40 15.19 -24.97
CA THR A 65 44.28 16.16 -26.07
C THR A 65 43.54 17.38 -25.54
N THR A 66 44.19 18.54 -25.56
CA THR A 66 43.58 19.85 -25.32
C THR A 66 42.48 20.12 -26.33
N SER A 67 41.23 20.19 -25.87
CA SER A 67 40.07 20.59 -26.66
C SER A 67 39.72 22.05 -26.37
N PRO A 68 39.39 22.87 -27.38
CA PRO A 68 39.04 24.28 -27.19
C PRO A 68 37.72 24.43 -26.42
N THR A 69 37.70 25.43 -25.54
CA THR A 69 36.50 25.94 -24.86
C THR A 69 35.44 26.33 -25.88
N VAL A 70 34.42 25.49 -26.03
CA VAL A 70 33.17 25.85 -26.69
C VAL A 70 32.24 26.44 -25.64
N GLU A 71 31.86 27.68 -25.88
CA GLU A 71 30.87 28.45 -25.14
C GLU A 71 29.54 27.66 -25.02
N PRO A 72 28.94 27.54 -23.82
CA PRO A 72 27.69 26.82 -23.66
C PRO A 72 26.57 27.59 -24.36
N SER A 73 26.19 27.12 -25.55
CA SER A 73 24.90 27.47 -26.14
C SER A 73 23.82 26.86 -25.25
N THR A 74 23.15 27.70 -24.45
CA THR A 74 21.96 27.36 -23.70
C THR A 74 20.84 26.99 -24.68
N THR A 75 20.81 25.73 -25.10
CA THR A 75 19.63 25.13 -25.69
C THR A 75 18.57 25.11 -24.59
N LEU A 76 17.69 26.09 -24.61
CA LEU A 76 16.48 26.12 -23.81
C LEU A 76 15.73 24.81 -24.09
N ALA A 77 15.69 23.93 -23.09
CA ALA A 77 14.82 22.76 -23.11
C ALA A 77 13.39 23.23 -23.47
N PRO A 78 12.63 22.46 -24.27
CA PRO A 78 11.28 22.84 -24.60
C PRO A 78 10.50 23.05 -23.29
N SER A 79 10.03 24.29 -23.11
CA SER A 79 9.14 24.66 -22.01
C SER A 79 7.96 23.69 -22.06
N ALA A 80 7.89 22.76 -21.11
CA ALA A 80 6.76 21.87 -20.98
C ALA A 80 5.51 22.74 -20.91
N THR A 81 4.58 22.57 -21.86
CA THR A 81 3.30 23.24 -21.81
C THR A 81 2.67 22.93 -20.45
N PRO A 82 2.29 23.93 -19.64
CA PRO A 82 1.74 23.68 -18.32
C PRO A 82 0.47 22.83 -18.48
N THR A 83 0.50 21.61 -17.94
CA THR A 83 -0.66 20.74 -17.91
C THR A 83 -1.77 21.42 -17.12
N ALA A 84 -2.94 21.57 -17.73
CA ALA A 84 -4.09 22.15 -17.05
C ALA A 84 -4.48 21.26 -15.84
N LEU A 85 -4.68 21.89 -14.69
CA LEU A 85 -5.02 21.22 -13.44
C LEU A 85 -6.47 21.50 -13.03
N LYS A 86 -7.15 20.49 -12.50
CA LYS A 86 -8.41 20.57 -11.77
C LYS A 86 -8.11 20.48 -10.27
N SER A 87 -9.04 20.97 -9.45
CA SER A 87 -8.96 20.85 -7.99
C SER A 87 -10.21 20.16 -7.46
N PHE A 88 -10.05 19.36 -6.42
CA PHE A 88 -11.12 18.65 -5.75
C PHE A 88 -10.99 18.86 -4.24
N THR A 89 -12.13 18.89 -3.54
CA THR A 89 -12.21 19.09 -2.08
C THR A 89 -13.19 18.09 -1.49
N SER A 90 -12.72 17.29 -0.53
CA SER A 90 -13.53 16.36 0.25
C SER A 90 -13.77 16.93 1.65
N PRO A 91 -15.03 17.22 2.04
CA PRO A 91 -15.35 17.66 3.39
C PRO A 91 -15.03 16.60 4.45
N LYS A 92 -14.79 17.08 5.67
CA LYS A 92 -14.61 16.23 6.86
C LYS A 92 -15.93 15.58 7.29
N PHE A 93 -15.90 14.32 7.69
CA PHE A 93 -16.94 13.68 8.49
C PHE A 93 -16.78 14.05 9.97
N SER A 94 -17.85 14.46 10.64
CA SER A 94 -17.85 14.76 12.09
C SER A 94 -17.58 13.51 12.94
N GLU A 95 -18.02 12.35 12.44
CA GLU A 95 -18.02 11.07 13.13
C GLU A 95 -16.71 10.30 12.96
N LEU A 96 -15.88 10.69 11.99
CA LEU A 96 -14.59 10.03 11.70
C LEU A 96 -13.41 10.87 12.17
N GLY A 97 -12.32 10.19 12.49
CA GLY A 97 -11.03 10.82 12.83
C GLY A 97 -10.32 11.49 11.65
N PHE A 98 -10.77 11.23 10.41
CA PHE A 98 -10.14 11.80 9.22
C PHE A 98 -10.35 13.31 9.09
N LYS A 99 -9.37 13.97 8.48
CA LYS A 99 -9.48 15.37 8.09
C LYS A 99 -10.19 15.48 6.75
N GLY A 100 -10.87 16.61 6.54
CA GLY A 100 -11.21 17.03 5.18
C GLY A 100 -9.92 17.33 4.43
N TYR A 101 -9.94 17.20 3.10
CA TYR A 101 -8.74 17.42 2.28
C TYR A 101 -9.08 18.02 0.93
N SER A 102 -8.07 18.56 0.27
CA SER A 102 -8.14 18.96 -1.14
C SER A 102 -6.93 18.42 -1.89
N LEU A 103 -7.08 18.25 -3.20
CA LEU A 103 -6.02 17.80 -4.10
C LEU A 103 -6.15 18.46 -5.47
N ASN A 104 -5.04 18.50 -6.20
CA ASN A 104 -4.99 18.93 -7.59
C ASN A 104 -4.66 17.74 -8.48
N TYR A 105 -5.23 17.72 -9.69
CA TYR A 105 -5.02 16.63 -10.63
C TYR A 105 -5.10 17.10 -12.08
N PRO A 106 -4.38 16.46 -13.01
CA PRO A 106 -4.43 16.84 -14.42
C PRO A 106 -5.82 16.64 -15.03
N THR A 107 -6.19 17.50 -16.00
CA THR A 107 -7.55 17.54 -16.56
C THR A 107 -8.00 16.26 -17.27
N ASP A 108 -7.05 15.45 -17.72
CA ASP A 108 -7.24 14.17 -18.43
C ASP A 108 -7.46 12.97 -17.48
N TRP A 109 -7.33 13.17 -16.17
CA TRP A 109 -7.78 12.20 -15.18
C TRP A 109 -9.29 12.32 -14.94
N THR A 110 -9.94 11.18 -14.76
CA THR A 110 -11.37 11.12 -14.39
C THR A 110 -11.48 10.94 -12.89
N LEU A 111 -12.16 11.87 -12.22
CA LEU A 111 -12.45 11.83 -10.79
C LEU A 111 -13.91 11.45 -10.56
N THR A 112 -14.13 10.49 -9.67
CA THR A 112 -15.45 10.15 -9.13
C THR A 112 -15.40 10.15 -7.61
N GLU A 113 -16.51 10.52 -6.97
CA GLU A 113 -16.68 10.46 -5.53
C GLU A 113 -17.98 9.71 -5.21
N GLU A 114 -17.85 8.66 -4.42
CA GLU A 114 -18.98 7.96 -3.79
C GLU A 114 -19.01 8.37 -2.32
N ARG A 115 -20.02 9.14 -1.90
CA ARG A 115 -20.19 9.59 -0.50
C ARG A 115 -21.54 9.15 0.04
N ASP A 116 -21.53 8.54 1.20
CA ASP A 116 -22.71 8.28 2.02
C ASP A 116 -22.53 9.01 3.36
N ASN A 117 -23.52 9.83 3.73
CA ASN A 117 -23.52 10.56 5.00
C ASN A 117 -24.31 9.83 6.09
N SER A 118 -25.15 8.86 5.72
CA SER A 118 -25.92 8.05 6.68
C SER A 118 -25.05 6.99 7.36
N VAL A 119 -24.11 6.45 6.59
CA VAL A 119 -22.97 5.67 7.08
C VAL A 119 -21.76 6.48 6.69
N PRO A 120 -21.04 7.15 7.62
CA PRO A 120 -20.01 8.13 7.27
C PRO A 120 -18.89 7.45 6.49
N MET A 121 -18.99 7.51 5.16
CA MET A 121 -18.05 6.90 4.24
C MET A 121 -17.91 7.71 2.96
N SER A 122 -16.69 7.74 2.43
CA SER A 122 -16.38 8.34 1.14
C SER A 122 -15.30 7.56 0.42
N THR A 123 -15.47 7.33 -0.88
CA THR A 123 -14.42 6.83 -1.77
C THR A 123 -14.21 7.84 -2.89
N VAL A 124 -13.05 8.46 -2.91
CA VAL A 124 -12.61 9.29 -4.05
C VAL A 124 -11.72 8.43 -4.93
N THR A 125 -12.08 8.32 -6.21
CA THR A 125 -11.35 7.52 -7.19
C THR A 125 -10.89 8.40 -8.34
N LEU A 126 -9.59 8.41 -8.62
CA LEU A 126 -9.00 9.02 -9.82
C LEU A 126 -8.54 7.91 -10.77
N THR A 127 -8.90 8.03 -12.04
CA THR A 127 -8.53 7.06 -13.08
C THR A 127 -7.92 7.68 -14.32
N LYS A 128 -6.92 7.00 -14.89
CA LYS A 128 -6.29 7.31 -16.19
C LYS A 128 -5.65 6.05 -16.74
N ALA A 129 -5.94 5.69 -18.00
CA ALA A 129 -5.25 4.61 -18.72
C ALA A 129 -5.04 3.28 -17.94
N GLY A 130 -6.03 2.84 -17.15
CA GLY A 130 -5.95 1.62 -16.34
C GLY A 130 -5.25 1.79 -14.97
N TYR A 131 -4.85 2.99 -14.61
CA TYR A 131 -4.39 3.39 -13.28
C TYR A 131 -5.57 3.86 -12.45
N THR A 132 -5.63 3.45 -11.20
CA THR A 132 -6.72 3.78 -10.28
C THR A 132 -6.15 4.14 -8.92
N LEU A 133 -6.18 5.43 -8.58
CA LEU A 133 -5.90 5.93 -7.22
C LEU A 133 -7.20 6.00 -6.45
N LYS A 134 -7.24 5.42 -5.24
CA LYS A 134 -8.37 5.48 -4.32
C LYS A 134 -7.97 6.10 -3.00
N ILE A 135 -8.79 7.02 -2.50
CA ILE A 135 -8.74 7.56 -1.14
C ILE A 135 -10.08 7.20 -0.48
N PHE A 136 -10.02 6.33 0.53
CA PHE A 136 -11.19 5.80 1.22
C PHE A 136 -11.23 6.26 2.68
N GLN A 137 -12.36 6.84 3.07
CA GLN A 137 -12.67 7.25 4.43
C GLN A 137 -13.87 6.44 4.92
N ALA A 138 -13.69 5.67 5.99
CA ALA A 138 -14.77 5.03 6.75
C ALA A 138 -14.24 4.59 8.12
N ALA A 139 -15.12 4.24 9.06
CA ALA A 139 -14.71 3.65 10.34
C ALA A 139 -13.98 2.30 10.09
N THR A 140 -12.66 2.36 10.09
CA THR A 140 -11.75 1.25 9.75
C THR A 140 -10.67 1.15 10.81
N GLY A 141 -10.19 -0.07 11.07
CA GLY A 141 -9.06 -0.27 11.97
C GLY A 141 -7.75 0.26 11.36
N GLY A 142 -6.81 0.60 12.23
CA GLY A 142 -5.45 0.92 11.81
C GLY A 142 -4.57 -0.32 11.70
N ALA A 143 -3.50 -0.21 10.91
CA ALA A 143 -2.43 -1.19 10.85
C ALA A 143 -1.08 -0.48 10.73
N GLY A 144 -0.06 -1.03 11.36
CA GLY A 144 1.32 -0.58 11.16
C GLY A 144 1.81 -0.92 9.76
N CYS A 145 2.85 -0.23 9.32
CA CYS A 145 3.62 -0.58 8.13
C CYS A 145 5.06 -0.84 8.55
N ILE A 146 5.50 -2.09 8.42
CA ILE A 146 6.81 -2.54 8.89
C ILE A 146 7.80 -2.41 7.74
N TYR A 147 8.85 -1.64 7.93
CA TYR A 147 9.98 -1.51 7.02
C TYR A 147 11.25 -2.12 7.62
N GLU A 148 12.35 -2.09 6.87
CA GLU A 148 13.62 -2.65 7.31
C GLU A 148 14.07 -2.01 8.63
N GLY A 149 14.38 -2.85 9.62
CA GLY A 149 14.75 -2.42 10.98
C GLY A 149 13.59 -2.24 11.96
N ASP A 150 12.34 -2.23 11.49
CA ASP A 150 11.17 -2.11 12.36
C ASP A 150 10.85 -3.44 13.06
N ILE A 151 10.35 -3.35 14.30
CA ILE A 151 9.86 -4.50 15.05
C ILE A 151 8.36 -4.67 14.76
N PRO A 152 7.89 -5.87 14.36
CA PRO A 152 6.47 -6.10 14.11
C PRO A 152 5.65 -5.99 15.41
N GLU A 153 4.72 -5.04 15.44
CA GLU A 153 3.76 -4.87 16.53
C GLU A 153 2.33 -4.86 16.00
N GLY A 154 1.45 -5.68 16.61
CA GLY A 154 0.03 -5.72 16.27
C GLY A 154 -0.26 -6.12 14.80
N PRO A 155 -1.45 -5.76 14.28
CA PRO A 155 -1.76 -5.94 12.87
C PRO A 155 -0.93 -4.98 12.02
N ALA A 156 -0.19 -5.52 11.07
CA ALA A 156 0.69 -4.72 10.22
C ALA A 156 0.81 -5.29 8.81
N SER A 157 1.10 -4.40 7.85
CA SER A 157 1.57 -4.76 6.52
C SER A 157 3.09 -4.81 6.53
N ASP A 158 3.65 -5.95 6.12
CA ASP A 158 5.10 -6.17 6.09
C ASP A 158 5.66 -5.78 4.72
N TYR A 159 6.51 -4.76 4.72
CA TYR A 159 7.11 -4.17 3.53
C TYR A 159 8.65 -4.23 3.54
N ARG A 160 9.25 -5.05 4.42
CA ARG A 160 10.71 -5.15 4.57
C ARG A 160 11.44 -5.52 3.27
N ASN A 161 10.77 -6.26 2.39
CA ASN A 161 11.34 -6.72 1.11
C ASN A 161 10.83 -5.90 -0.09
N ASN A 162 10.14 -4.78 0.15
CA ASN A 162 9.52 -3.99 -0.90
C ASN A 162 10.39 -2.77 -1.25
N ILE A 163 10.23 -2.28 -2.47
CA ILE A 163 10.79 -0.99 -2.87
C ILE A 163 9.85 0.11 -2.34
N TYR A 164 10.42 1.13 -1.71
CA TYR A 164 9.66 2.24 -1.17
C TYR A 164 10.41 3.56 -1.31
N LYS A 165 9.66 4.65 -1.26
CA LYS A 165 10.18 6.02 -1.19
C LYS A 165 9.24 6.91 -0.38
N ASP A 166 9.79 8.01 0.12
CA ASP A 166 9.01 8.99 0.86
C ASP A 166 8.51 10.10 -0.08
N LEU A 167 7.22 10.44 0.04
CA LEU A 167 6.54 11.57 -0.60
C LEU A 167 6.16 12.58 0.47
N VAL A 168 6.45 13.86 0.23
CA VAL A 168 6.10 14.94 1.17
C VAL A 168 4.81 15.60 0.71
N THR A 169 3.78 15.56 1.55
CA THR A 169 2.47 16.16 1.27
C THR A 169 2.21 17.37 2.17
N GLY A 170 1.11 18.08 1.93
CA GLY A 170 0.67 19.17 2.80
C GLY A 170 0.21 18.73 4.20
N PHE A 171 0.14 17.43 4.50
CA PHE A 171 -0.34 16.90 5.78
C PHE A 171 0.65 15.95 6.48
N GLY A 172 1.78 15.64 5.85
CA GLY A 172 2.84 14.82 6.45
C GLY A 172 3.72 14.15 5.40
N THR A 173 4.63 13.31 5.88
CA THR A 173 5.39 12.41 5.00
C THR A 173 4.61 11.12 4.83
N LEU A 174 4.38 10.72 3.57
CA LEU A 174 3.89 9.39 3.22
C LEU A 174 5.07 8.55 2.74
N ARG A 175 5.09 7.28 3.10
CA ARG A 175 5.92 6.28 2.43
C ARG A 175 5.06 5.54 1.43
N GLU A 176 5.40 5.72 0.17
CA GLU A 176 4.88 4.94 -0.93
C GLU A 176 5.68 3.65 -1.07
N THR A 177 4.96 2.54 -1.15
CA THR A 177 5.56 1.21 -1.24
C THR A 177 5.00 0.45 -2.42
N GLU A 178 5.88 -0.03 -3.29
CA GLU A 178 5.55 -0.92 -4.39
C GLU A 178 5.13 -2.29 -3.85
N ALA A 179 3.94 -2.74 -4.21
CA ALA A 179 3.36 -4.01 -3.81
C ALA A 179 2.85 -4.76 -5.05
N PRO A 180 3.73 -5.47 -5.77
CA PRO A 180 3.32 -6.30 -6.91
C PRO A 180 2.24 -7.30 -6.50
N SER A 181 1.15 -7.38 -7.27
CA SER A 181 0.02 -8.27 -6.98
C SER A 181 -0.62 -8.76 -8.27
N ASN A 182 -0.75 -10.08 -8.43
CA ASN A 182 -1.47 -10.73 -9.54
C ASN A 182 -1.05 -10.23 -10.95
N GLY A 183 0.27 -10.05 -11.18
CA GLY A 183 0.79 -9.56 -12.46
C GLY A 183 0.54 -8.07 -12.73
N LYS A 184 0.18 -7.31 -11.69
CA LYS A 184 -0.03 -5.86 -11.71
C LYS A 184 0.84 -5.20 -10.64
N MET A 185 1.19 -3.95 -10.85
CA MET A 185 1.77 -3.13 -9.78
C MET A 185 0.66 -2.48 -8.96
N ALA A 186 0.83 -2.45 -7.64
CA ALA A 186 0.05 -1.61 -6.74
C ALA A 186 1.01 -0.80 -5.87
N TYR A 187 0.52 0.31 -5.34
CA TYR A 187 1.24 1.15 -4.41
C TYR A 187 0.38 1.34 -3.16
N SER A 188 0.98 1.13 -2.00
CA SER A 188 0.38 1.41 -0.69
C SER A 188 1.03 2.66 -0.11
N TYR A 189 0.24 3.43 0.63
CA TYR A 189 0.73 4.66 1.27
C TYR A 189 0.57 4.56 2.78
N CYS A 190 1.68 4.68 3.49
CA CYS A 190 1.71 4.72 4.94
C CYS A 190 2.14 6.10 5.40
N GLN A 191 1.43 6.69 6.35
CA GLN A 191 1.81 7.99 6.88
C GLN A 191 2.83 7.82 8.00
N LYS A 192 3.88 8.65 7.98
CA LYS A 192 4.83 8.77 9.08
C LYS A 192 4.16 9.44 10.28
N SER A 193 4.19 8.76 11.41
CA SER A 193 3.81 9.28 12.71
C SER A 193 4.81 10.35 13.17
N THR A 194 4.29 11.46 13.67
CA THR A 194 5.12 12.54 14.22
C THR A 194 5.58 12.25 15.65
N SER A 195 4.97 11.29 16.35
CA SER A 195 5.32 10.97 17.74
C SER A 195 6.53 10.05 17.87
N ASP A 196 6.62 9.04 17.02
CA ASP A 196 7.63 7.97 17.11
C ASP A 196 8.36 7.71 15.78
N GLY A 197 7.96 8.37 14.70
CA GLY A 197 8.54 8.17 13.37
C GLY A 197 8.14 6.88 12.68
N SER A 198 7.29 6.04 13.30
CA SER A 198 6.75 4.83 12.69
C SER A 198 5.84 5.16 11.51
N TYR A 199 5.56 4.18 10.66
CA TYR A 199 4.65 4.34 9.52
C TYR A 199 3.39 3.52 9.72
N GLY A 200 2.23 4.08 9.38
CA GLY A 200 0.96 3.39 9.57
C GLY A 200 -0.13 3.80 8.58
N GLN A 201 -1.19 3.00 8.56
CA GLN A 201 -2.43 3.25 7.85
C GLN A 201 -3.62 3.14 8.83
N PRO A 202 -4.76 3.81 8.55
CA PRO A 202 -4.95 4.78 7.47
C PRO A 202 -4.09 6.04 7.68
N THR A 203 -3.97 6.85 6.62
CA THR A 203 -3.41 8.20 6.71
C THR A 203 -4.42 9.16 7.34
N SER A 204 -4.01 10.40 7.60
CA SER A 204 -4.88 11.47 8.14
C SER A 204 -6.06 11.81 7.23
N VAL A 205 -5.98 11.45 5.93
CA VAL A 205 -7.02 11.69 4.94
C VAL A 205 -7.75 10.42 4.50
N GLY A 206 -7.35 9.24 4.99
CA GLY A 206 -7.99 7.96 4.68
C GLY A 206 -7.02 6.83 4.32
N HIS A 207 -7.57 5.67 3.97
CA HIS A 207 -6.82 4.60 3.32
C HIS A 207 -6.55 4.99 1.87
N MET A 208 -5.29 4.90 1.46
CA MET A 208 -4.86 5.29 0.13
C MET A 208 -4.20 4.10 -0.54
N ASN A 209 -4.61 3.82 -1.78
CA ASN A 209 -3.95 2.83 -2.62
C ASN A 209 -4.02 3.25 -4.08
N LEU A 210 -2.98 2.89 -4.82
CA LEU A 210 -2.96 2.98 -6.26
C LEU A 210 -2.83 1.58 -6.82
N THR A 211 -3.60 1.27 -7.85
CA THR A 211 -3.48 0.03 -8.62
C THR A 211 -3.27 0.35 -10.08
N THR A 212 -2.47 -0.46 -10.75
CA THR A 212 -2.17 -0.30 -12.18
C THR A 212 -2.74 -1.48 -12.97
N GLY A 213 -2.97 -1.26 -14.27
CA GLY A 213 -3.40 -2.32 -15.17
C GLY A 213 -2.27 -3.27 -15.62
N VAL A 214 -1.02 -3.00 -15.23
CA VAL A 214 0.19 -3.62 -15.80
C VAL A 214 1.24 -3.93 -14.72
N ALA A 215 2.13 -4.88 -14.96
CA ALA A 215 3.22 -5.20 -14.02
C ALA A 215 4.32 -4.12 -13.96
N ASN A 216 4.58 -3.47 -15.09
CA ASN A 216 5.61 -2.46 -15.26
C ASN A 216 4.95 -1.12 -15.66
N PRO A 217 4.66 -0.25 -14.70
CA PRO A 217 4.00 1.02 -14.95
C PRO A 217 4.84 1.98 -15.81
N ASP A 218 4.17 2.84 -16.57
CA ASP A 218 4.80 3.94 -17.29
C ASP A 218 5.31 4.98 -16.27
N PRO A 219 6.62 5.25 -16.20
CA PRO A 219 7.19 6.18 -15.23
C PRO A 219 6.61 7.61 -15.33
N LYS A 220 6.07 8.00 -16.50
CA LYS A 220 5.42 9.31 -16.65
C LYS A 220 4.09 9.36 -15.91
N ILE A 221 3.24 8.36 -16.09
CA ILE A 221 1.96 8.27 -15.36
C ILE A 221 2.24 8.10 -13.86
N VAL A 222 3.33 7.39 -13.53
CA VAL A 222 3.80 7.25 -12.16
C VAL A 222 4.10 8.62 -11.53
N SER A 223 4.93 9.43 -12.19
CA SER A 223 5.24 10.78 -11.72
C SER A 223 4.01 11.71 -11.63
N GLU A 224 3.02 11.55 -12.51
CA GLU A 224 1.79 12.32 -12.43
C GLU A 224 0.97 11.98 -11.18
N PHE A 225 0.86 10.70 -10.81
CA PHE A 225 0.15 10.36 -9.58
C PHE A 225 0.90 10.89 -8.36
N GLU A 226 2.24 10.85 -8.35
CA GLU A 226 3.04 11.37 -7.23
C GLU A 226 2.75 12.85 -7.03
N ALA A 227 2.71 13.61 -8.12
CA ALA A 227 2.32 15.01 -8.09
C ALA A 227 0.88 15.22 -7.55
N ILE A 228 -0.06 14.31 -7.86
CA ILE A 228 -1.42 14.35 -7.28
C ILE A 228 -1.34 14.12 -5.76
N ILE A 229 -0.60 13.11 -5.30
CA ILE A 229 -0.45 12.76 -3.88
C ILE A 229 0.22 13.89 -3.09
N GLU A 230 1.31 14.44 -3.61
CA GLU A 230 2.03 15.57 -3.02
C GLU A 230 1.16 16.83 -2.91
N SER A 231 0.23 17.02 -3.85
CA SER A 231 -0.71 18.14 -3.82
C SER A 231 -1.77 18.05 -2.71
N ILE A 232 -1.93 16.87 -2.07
CA ILE A 232 -2.94 16.67 -1.05
C ILE A 232 -2.60 17.52 0.18
N LYS A 233 -3.58 18.31 0.62
CA LYS A 233 -3.52 19.10 1.86
C LYS A 233 -4.79 18.92 2.67
N THR A 234 -4.67 18.88 3.99
CA THR A 234 -5.83 18.89 4.88
C THR A 234 -6.48 20.27 4.92
N LEU A 235 -7.80 20.30 5.16
CA LEU A 235 -8.61 21.51 5.34
C LEU A 235 -8.72 21.91 6.82
#